data_AF-A0A7S0FCX2-F1
#
_entry.id   AF-A0A7S0FCX2-F1
#
_cell.length_a   1.000
_cell.length_b   1.000
_cell.length_c   1.000
_cell.angle_alpha   90.00
_cell.angle_beta   90.00
_cell.angle_gamma   90.00
#
_symmetry.space_group_name_H-M   'P 1'
#
loop_
_entity.id
_entity.type
_entity.pdbx_description
1 polymer ?
#
loop_
_entity_poly.entity_id
_entity_poly.type
_entity_poly.pdbx_seq_one_letter_code
_entity_poly.pdbx_strand_id
1 'polypeptide(L)'
;EVTTGPLGMGISNAVGLAAAEAHLAAVYNKPELPLIDHYTYCILGDGCMQEGISHESCAYAGHLGLGKLIAFYDDNGITIDGHTELSFTEDVGKRYEAYGWQVLTVEDGNTDVAALRKAIAEAKACTD
;
A
#
# COMPACT_ATOMS: atom_id res chain seq x y z
N GLU A 1 -14.02 6.47 1.92
CA GLU A 1 -13.40 7.44 1.01
C GLU A 1 -13.92 7.39 -0.43
N VAL A 2 -13.66 6.31 -1.19
CA VAL A 2 -13.97 6.26 -2.63
C VAL A 2 -14.77 5.01 -2.98
N THR A 3 -15.46 5.04 -4.12
CA THR A 3 -16.11 3.84 -4.68
C THR A 3 -15.06 2.93 -5.30
N THR A 4 -15.02 1.67 -4.85
CA THR A 4 -14.18 0.60 -5.40
C THR A 4 -15.06 -0.48 -6.03
N GLY A 5 -14.48 -1.63 -6.38
CA GLY A 5 -15.16 -2.73 -7.05
C GLY A 5 -14.35 -3.20 -8.25
N PRO A 6 -14.10 -2.32 -9.25
CA PRO A 6 -13.07 -2.56 -10.25
C PRO A 6 -11.71 -2.70 -9.56
N LEU A 7 -11.07 -3.85 -9.72
CA LEU A 7 -9.81 -4.19 -9.07
C LEU A 7 -8.70 -3.21 -9.50
N GLY A 8 -7.72 -2.98 -8.63
CA GLY A 8 -6.63 -2.02 -8.85
C GLY A 8 -7.01 -0.54 -8.64
N MET A 9 -8.27 -0.14 -8.83
CA MET A 9 -8.68 1.27 -8.65
C MET A 9 -8.49 1.78 -7.22
N GLY A 10 -8.73 0.92 -6.21
CA GLY A 10 -8.63 1.29 -4.80
C GLY A 10 -7.24 1.78 -4.39
N ILE A 11 -6.20 1.04 -4.79
CA ILE A 11 -4.81 1.41 -4.49
C ILE A 11 -4.38 2.64 -5.29
N SER A 12 -4.79 2.76 -6.56
CA SER A 12 -4.50 3.97 -7.35
C SER A 12 -5.15 5.23 -6.77
N ASN A 13 -6.36 5.12 -6.23
CA ASN A 13 -6.99 6.22 -5.49
C ASN A 13 -6.23 6.53 -4.19
N ALA A 14 -5.78 5.52 -3.45
CA ALA A 14 -5.00 5.68 -2.23
C ALA A 14 -3.67 6.41 -2.49
N VAL A 15 -2.99 6.12 -3.62
CA VAL A 15 -1.82 6.87 -4.07
C VAL A 15 -2.14 8.36 -4.26
N GLY A 16 -3.27 8.68 -4.91
CA GLY A 16 -3.72 10.07 -5.06
C GLY A 16 -4.03 10.77 -3.73
N LEU A 17 -4.67 10.06 -2.78
CA LEU A 17 -4.96 10.58 -1.44
C LEU A 17 -3.67 10.87 -0.65
N ALA A 18 -2.70 9.96 -0.70
CA ALA A 18 -1.41 10.14 -0.05
C ALA A 18 -0.60 11.29 -0.69
N ALA A 19 -0.62 11.41 -2.02
CA ALA A 19 0.01 12.52 -2.71
C ALA A 19 -0.64 13.87 -2.35
N ALA A 20 -1.96 13.91 -2.16
CA ALA A 20 -2.67 15.10 -1.72
C ALA A 20 -2.30 15.47 -0.27
N GLU A 21 -2.19 14.51 0.64
CA GLU A 21 -1.71 14.74 2.01
C GLU A 21 -0.32 15.35 2.00
N ALA A 22 0.62 14.73 1.27
CA ALA A 22 2.01 15.18 1.19
C ALA A 22 2.11 16.59 0.60
N HIS A 23 1.36 16.87 -0.48
CA HIS A 23 1.32 18.19 -1.09
C HIS A 23 0.77 19.25 -0.12
N LEU A 24 -0.38 19.01 0.50
CA LEU A 24 -1.00 19.98 1.39
C LEU A 24 -0.16 20.19 2.65
N ALA A 25 0.44 19.13 3.20
CA ALA A 25 1.39 19.22 4.30
C ALA A 25 2.58 20.12 3.94
N ALA A 26 3.18 19.95 2.76
CA ALA A 26 4.28 20.79 2.30
C ALA A 26 3.89 22.27 2.07
N VAL A 27 2.64 22.53 1.66
CA VAL A 27 2.14 23.89 1.41
C VAL A 27 1.76 24.62 2.71
N TYR A 28 1.14 23.92 3.67
CA TYR A 28 0.48 24.56 4.80
C TYR A 28 1.13 24.29 6.17
N ASN A 29 1.90 23.22 6.34
CA ASN A 29 2.57 22.97 7.61
C ASN A 29 3.66 24.01 7.86
N LYS A 30 3.82 24.38 9.13
CA LYS A 30 4.93 25.21 9.62
C LYS A 30 5.71 24.42 10.67
N PRO A 31 6.98 24.77 10.96
CA PRO A 31 7.82 24.01 11.90
C PRO A 31 7.17 23.73 13.27
N GLU A 32 6.36 24.65 13.78
CA GLU A 32 5.67 24.51 15.08
C GLU A 32 4.17 24.20 14.96
N LEU A 33 3.69 23.98 13.73
CA LEU A 33 2.26 23.78 13.46
C LEU A 33 2.05 22.80 12.29
N PRO A 34 2.19 21.48 12.53
CA PRO A 34 1.86 20.46 11.56
C PRO A 34 0.33 20.26 11.53
N LEU A 35 -0.35 21.02 10.66
CA LEU A 35 -1.81 20.97 10.51
C LEU A 35 -2.28 19.70 9.79
N ILE A 36 -1.46 19.21 8.86
CA ILE A 36 -1.78 18.11 7.97
C ILE A 36 -0.76 17.02 8.22
N ASP A 37 -1.20 16.01 8.96
CA ASP A 37 -0.39 14.86 9.32
C ASP A 37 -1.29 13.64 9.49
N HIS A 38 -1.52 12.90 8.40
CA HIS A 38 -2.33 11.69 8.45
C HIS A 38 -1.84 10.64 7.46
N TYR A 39 -2.20 9.39 7.74
CA TYR A 39 -1.85 8.24 6.91
C TYR A 39 -3.00 7.87 5.98
N THR A 40 -2.65 7.34 4.82
CA THR A 40 -3.60 6.67 3.93
C THR A 40 -3.37 5.16 4.04
N TYR A 41 -4.42 4.41 4.38
CA TYR A 41 -4.38 2.94 4.40
C TYR A 41 -5.20 2.38 3.24
N CYS A 42 -4.67 1.34 2.59
CA CYS A 42 -5.37 0.59 1.56
C CYS A 42 -5.32 -0.90 1.87
N ILE A 43 -6.43 -1.63 1.66
CA ILE A 43 -6.47 -3.09 1.73
C ILE A 43 -6.76 -3.59 0.31
N LEU A 44 -5.98 -4.56 -0.14
CA LEU A 44 -6.06 -5.12 -1.48
C LEU A 44 -5.65 -6.59 -1.46
N GLY A 45 -6.14 -7.38 -2.42
CA GLY A 45 -5.77 -8.79 -2.59
C GLY A 45 -5.14 -9.07 -3.95
N ASP A 46 -4.96 -10.35 -4.26
CA ASP A 46 -4.31 -10.86 -5.48
C ASP A 46 -4.88 -10.27 -6.77
N GLY A 47 -6.20 -10.11 -6.83
CA GLY A 47 -6.87 -9.54 -8.00
C GLY A 47 -6.45 -8.09 -8.26
N CYS A 48 -6.26 -7.28 -7.22
CA CYS A 48 -5.73 -5.93 -7.39
C CYS A 48 -4.27 -5.94 -7.83
N MET A 49 -3.46 -6.88 -7.32
CA MET A 49 -2.04 -7.00 -7.65
C MET A 49 -1.78 -7.43 -9.09
N GLN A 50 -2.74 -8.07 -9.74
CA GLN A 50 -2.67 -8.44 -11.16
C GLN A 50 -3.04 -7.30 -12.11
N GLU A 51 -3.81 -6.31 -11.65
CA GLU A 51 -4.28 -5.21 -12.49
C GLU A 51 -3.15 -4.22 -12.78
N GLY A 52 -2.87 -3.96 -14.06
CA GLY A 52 -1.75 -3.11 -14.47
C GLY A 52 -1.82 -1.68 -13.92
N ILE A 53 -3.02 -1.14 -13.68
CA ILE A 53 -3.19 0.17 -13.06
C ILE A 53 -2.60 0.25 -11.65
N SER A 54 -2.57 -0.87 -10.92
CA SER A 54 -1.91 -0.94 -9.61
C SER A 54 -0.39 -0.85 -9.74
N HIS A 55 0.19 -1.42 -10.80
CA HIS A 55 1.63 -1.39 -11.06
C HIS A 55 2.07 0.03 -11.40
N GLU A 56 1.32 0.71 -12.27
CA GLU A 56 1.58 2.10 -12.65
C GLU A 56 1.54 3.02 -11.42
N SER A 57 0.49 2.93 -10.61
CA SER A 57 0.31 3.80 -9.46
C SER A 57 1.29 3.49 -8.32
N CYS A 58 1.60 2.22 -8.05
CA CYS A 58 2.55 1.85 -7.01
C CYS A 58 3.99 2.17 -7.40
N ALA A 59 4.38 2.02 -8.67
CA ALA A 59 5.67 2.49 -9.16
C ALA A 59 5.80 4.01 -9.02
N TYR A 60 4.74 4.76 -9.34
CA TYR A 60 4.69 6.21 -9.13
C TYR A 60 4.79 6.61 -7.65
N ALA A 61 4.08 5.90 -6.77
CA ALA A 61 4.12 6.15 -5.33
C ALA A 61 5.52 5.92 -4.74
N GLY A 62 6.20 4.84 -5.14
CA GLY A 62 7.57 4.57 -4.73
C GLY A 62 8.55 5.61 -5.27
N HIS A 63 8.41 6.04 -6.53
CA HIS A 63 9.21 7.13 -7.09
C HIS A 63 9.08 8.46 -6.31
N LEU A 64 7.88 8.75 -5.78
CA LEU A 64 7.60 9.97 -5.03
C LEU A 64 7.99 9.91 -3.54
N GLY A 65 8.30 8.74 -2.99
CA GLY A 65 8.55 8.58 -1.55
C GLY A 65 7.30 8.90 -0.71
N LEU A 66 6.14 8.31 -1.06
CA LEU A 66 4.89 8.54 -0.32
C LEU A 66 4.85 7.73 1.00
N GLY A 67 5.76 7.99 1.93
CA GLY A 67 5.94 7.23 3.19
C GLY A 67 4.74 7.20 4.16
N LYS A 68 3.67 7.98 3.90
CA LYS A 68 2.41 7.91 4.66
C LYS A 68 1.32 7.07 3.99
N LEU A 69 1.64 6.39 2.88
CA LEU A 69 0.79 5.37 2.26
C LEU A 69 1.18 3.99 2.78
N ILE A 70 0.24 3.30 3.43
CA ILE A 70 0.44 1.93 3.94
C ILE A 70 -0.59 1.01 3.27
N ALA A 71 -0.10 0.03 2.53
CA ALA A 71 -0.94 -0.95 1.82
C ALA A 71 -0.86 -2.32 2.51
N PHE A 72 -2.02 -2.90 2.82
CA PHE A 72 -2.15 -4.27 3.32
C PHE A 72 -2.52 -5.18 2.14
N TYR A 73 -1.56 -6.01 1.74
CA TYR A 73 -1.81 -7.07 0.79
C TYR A 73 -2.31 -8.31 1.54
N ASP A 74 -3.58 -8.66 1.31
CA ASP A 74 -4.16 -9.94 1.73
C ASP A 74 -3.68 -11.05 0.79
N ASP A 75 -2.50 -11.60 1.10
CA ASP A 75 -1.89 -12.74 0.42
C ASP A 75 -2.47 -14.04 0.98
N ASN A 76 -3.56 -14.50 0.37
CA ASN A 76 -4.22 -15.75 0.75
C ASN A 76 -4.11 -16.86 -0.31
N GLY A 77 -3.48 -16.55 -1.45
CA GLY A 77 -3.21 -17.49 -2.54
C GLY A 77 -4.45 -17.94 -3.31
N ILE A 78 -5.57 -17.21 -3.26
CA ILE A 78 -6.84 -17.57 -3.90
C ILE A 78 -7.42 -16.40 -4.71
N THR A 79 -7.86 -16.73 -5.93
CA THR A 79 -8.68 -15.87 -6.80
C THR A 79 -10.00 -16.57 -7.14
N ILE A 80 -10.84 -15.97 -7.99
CA ILE A 80 -12.12 -16.57 -8.42
C ILE A 80 -11.91 -17.93 -9.12
N ASP A 81 -10.88 -18.04 -9.96
CA ASP A 81 -10.60 -19.26 -10.73
C ASP A 81 -9.91 -20.35 -9.89
N GLY A 82 -9.55 -20.04 -8.64
CA GLY A 82 -8.89 -20.95 -7.70
C GLY A 82 -7.55 -20.44 -7.22
N HIS A 83 -6.60 -21.34 -6.98
CA HIS A 83 -5.26 -21.01 -6.50
C HIS A 83 -4.55 -20.03 -7.45
N THR A 84 -3.85 -19.05 -6.87
CA THR A 84 -3.06 -18.06 -7.63
C THR A 84 -2.03 -18.71 -8.55
N GLU A 85 -1.50 -19.89 -8.21
CA GLU A 85 -0.56 -20.66 -9.04
C GLU A 85 -1.03 -20.91 -10.49
N LEU A 86 -2.35 -20.84 -10.75
CA LEU A 86 -2.91 -20.98 -12.08
C LEU A 86 -2.54 -19.81 -13.02
N SER A 87 -2.31 -18.60 -12.50
CA SER A 87 -2.11 -17.39 -13.32
C SER A 87 -1.23 -16.29 -12.72
N PHE A 88 -0.83 -16.40 -11.45
CA PHE A 88 -0.13 -15.37 -10.70
C PHE A 88 0.91 -16.00 -9.76
N THR A 89 2.17 -16.03 -10.22
CA THR A 89 3.30 -16.74 -9.59
C THR A 89 4.55 -15.87 -9.42
N GLU A 90 4.40 -14.56 -9.57
CA GLU A 90 5.50 -13.61 -9.39
C GLU A 90 5.86 -13.42 -7.91
N ASP A 91 7.06 -12.89 -7.68
CA ASP A 91 7.48 -12.44 -6.36
C ASP A 91 7.01 -11.00 -6.16
N VAL A 92 5.81 -10.85 -5.58
CA VAL A 92 5.18 -9.55 -5.32
C VAL A 92 6.06 -8.69 -4.43
N GLY A 93 6.66 -9.27 -3.39
CA GLY A 93 7.58 -8.58 -2.49
C GLY A 93 8.74 -7.94 -3.25
N LYS A 94 9.48 -8.73 -4.04
CA LYS A 94 10.59 -8.20 -4.85
C LYS A 94 10.15 -7.16 -5.88
N ARG A 95 8.95 -7.31 -6.46
CA ARG A 95 8.41 -6.29 -7.37
C ARG A 95 8.18 -4.95 -6.66
N TYR A 96 7.62 -4.99 -5.45
CA TYR A 96 7.40 -3.78 -4.65
C TYR A 96 8.72 -3.18 -4.11
N GLU A 97 9.68 -4.00 -3.70
CA GLU A 97 11.04 -3.54 -3.39
C GLU A 97 11.66 -2.82 -4.60
N ALA A 98 11.49 -3.37 -5.82
CA ALA A 98 11.99 -2.75 -7.05
C ALA A 98 11.29 -1.42 -7.40
N TYR A 99 10.05 -1.22 -6.93
CA TYR A 99 9.38 0.09 -7.00
C TYR A 99 9.87 1.09 -5.94
N GLY A 100 10.63 0.63 -4.94
CA GLY A 100 11.10 1.45 -3.83
C GLY A 100 10.21 1.40 -2.58
N TRP A 101 9.33 0.40 -2.46
CA TRP A 101 8.51 0.23 -1.26
C TRP A 101 9.25 -0.52 -0.16
N GLN A 102 8.96 -0.17 1.09
CA GLN A 102 9.22 -1.04 2.22
C GLN A 102 8.25 -2.23 2.20
N VAL A 103 8.78 -3.46 2.22
CA VAL A 103 7.99 -4.68 2.28
C VAL A 103 8.14 -5.32 3.65
N LEU A 104 7.00 -5.52 4.34
CA LEU A 104 6.94 -6.14 5.65
C LEU A 104 6.00 -7.35 5.59
N THR A 105 6.50 -8.52 5.98
CA THR A 105 5.71 -9.75 6.00
C THR A 105 5.21 -10.05 7.41
N VAL A 106 3.91 -10.39 7.51
CA VAL A 106 3.31 -10.94 8.72
C VAL A 106 2.90 -12.37 8.42
N GLU A 107 3.69 -13.33 8.92
CA GLU A 107 3.54 -14.77 8.61
C GLU A 107 2.18 -15.34 9.01
N ASP A 108 1.62 -14.91 10.16
CA ASP A 108 0.26 -15.27 10.59
C ASP A 108 -0.65 -14.04 10.61
N GLY A 109 -1.22 -13.73 9.45
CA GLY A 109 -2.25 -12.70 9.30
C GLY A 109 -3.61 -13.06 9.91
N ASN A 110 -3.86 -14.32 10.28
CA ASN A 110 -5.15 -14.77 10.80
C ASN A 110 -5.32 -14.46 12.29
N THR A 111 -4.27 -14.68 13.09
CA THR A 111 -4.37 -14.56 14.55
C THR A 111 -3.32 -13.70 15.22
N ASP A 112 -2.17 -13.44 14.59
CA ASP A 112 -1.10 -12.66 15.20
C ASP A 112 -1.31 -11.14 15.05
N VAL A 113 -2.27 -10.63 15.82
CA VAL A 113 -2.56 -9.19 15.89
C VAL A 113 -1.36 -8.40 16.44
N ALA A 114 -0.47 -9.02 17.22
CA ALA A 114 0.72 -8.35 17.74
C ALA A 114 1.74 -8.10 16.63
N ALA A 115 1.97 -9.08 15.75
CA ALA A 115 2.79 -8.91 14.56
C ALA A 115 2.20 -7.85 13.61
N LEU A 116 0.88 -7.84 13.36
CA LEU A 116 0.23 -6.79 12.58
C LEU A 116 0.48 -5.39 13.16
N ARG A 117 0.31 -5.22 14.49
CA ARG A 117 0.59 -3.94 15.16
C ARG A 117 2.05 -3.53 15.04
N LYS A 118 2.97 -4.49 15.16
CA LYS A 118 4.41 -4.24 15.00
C LYS A 118 4.72 -3.79 13.57
N ALA A 119 4.20 -4.48 12.56
CA ALA A 119 4.40 -4.12 11.15
C ALA A 119 3.86 -2.72 10.85
N ILE A 120 2.67 -2.35 11.36
CA ILE A 120 2.14 -1.00 11.20
C ILE A 120 3.03 0.04 11.89
N ALA A 121 3.54 -0.24 13.09
CA ALA A 121 4.44 0.67 13.79
C ALA A 121 5.77 0.85 13.04
N GLU A 122 6.29 -0.22 12.45
CA GLU A 122 7.51 -0.20 11.63
C GLU A 122 7.29 0.56 10.31
N ALA A 123 6.17 0.33 9.64
CA ALA A 123 5.78 1.08 8.44
C ALA A 123 5.68 2.58 8.70
N LYS A 124 5.13 2.99 9.84
CA LYS A 124 5.07 4.41 10.24
C LYS A 124 6.42 5.01 10.60
N ALA A 125 7.42 4.20 10.92
CA ALA A 125 8.77 4.67 11.24
C ALA A 125 9.60 4.92 9.97
N CYS A 126 9.23 4.30 8.86
CA CYS A 126 9.72 4.59 7.51
C CYS A 126 8.97 5.82 6.99
N THR A 127 9.65 6.95 6.84
CA THR A 127 9.02 8.22 6.39
C THR A 127 9.53 8.69 5.04
N ASP A 128 10.43 7.91 4.45
CA ASP A 128 11.08 8.05 3.15
C ASP A 128 10.23 7.51 2.00
#